data_AF-E2CEJ5-F1
#
_entry.id   AF-E2CEJ5-F1
#
_cell.length_a   1.000
_cell.length_b   1.000
_cell.length_c   1.000
_cell.angle_alpha   90.00
_cell.angle_beta   90.00
_cell.angle_gamma   90.00
#
_symmetry.space_group_name_H-M   'P 1'
#
loop_
_entity.id
_entity.type
_entity.pdbx_description
1 polymer ?
#
loop_
_entity_poly.entity_id
_entity_poly.type
_entity_poly.pdbx_seq_one_letter_code
_entity_poly.pdbx_strand_id
1 'polypeptide(L)'
;MTDYIVKDISLADWGRTEIEIAEHEMPGLMACREEFGEAKPLKGARIAGSLHMTIQTAVLIETLVALGAEVRWASCNIYSTQDQAAAAIAAAGIPVFAIKGETLEEYWAYADKIFDFPEGANMILDDGGDATLYLLIGARVEAGETALIENPSSEEEEALFAQIKKRLAANPGWFTKQRDLIQGVSEETTTGVLRLYEMQKKGLLPFPAINVNDSVTKSKFDNRYGCRESLVDGIRRGTDVMMSGKVAVVCGYGDVGKGSAQSLAGAGARVIVTEIDPICALQASMDGFEVKTMEQALPEGDIYVTATGNKDIITFDHMRGMKDMAIVCNIGHFDNEIQVAALKNTKLRPVKDQVDMYEFPDGKRMILLSQGRLVNLGNATGHPSFVMSASFTNQVLAQIELYTKGDQYQNEVYVLPKHLDEKVARLHLEKLGVTLTELSEEQADYLGISQSGPFKPEHYKY
;
A
#
# COMPACT_ATOMS: atom_id res chain seq x y z
N MET A 1 10.21 16.09 -25.49
CA MET A 1 9.65 16.22 -24.13
C MET A 1 10.27 15.12 -23.29
N THR A 2 10.63 15.42 -22.06
CA THR A 2 11.03 14.41 -21.07
C THR A 2 9.83 13.55 -20.70
N ASP A 3 9.97 12.23 -20.73
CA ASP A 3 8.89 11.26 -20.44
C ASP A 3 8.84 10.94 -18.93
N TYR A 4 8.75 11.99 -18.11
CA TYR A 4 8.59 11.90 -16.65
C TYR A 4 7.96 13.19 -16.11
N ILE A 5 7.31 13.10 -14.95
CA ILE A 5 6.81 14.25 -14.18
C ILE A 5 7.20 14.01 -12.71
N VAL A 6 8.19 14.78 -12.24
CA VAL A 6 8.72 14.71 -10.87
C VAL A 6 8.91 16.13 -10.33
N LYS A 7 8.98 16.28 -9.01
CA LYS A 7 9.05 17.59 -8.35
C LYS A 7 10.28 18.39 -8.76
N ASP A 8 11.43 17.76 -8.67
CA ASP A 8 12.74 18.36 -8.94
C ASP A 8 13.74 17.27 -9.32
N ILE A 9 14.18 17.27 -10.58
CA ILE A 9 15.13 16.28 -11.09
C ILE A 9 16.53 16.41 -10.45
N SER A 10 16.86 17.55 -9.85
CA SER A 10 18.15 17.76 -9.18
C SER A 10 18.31 16.95 -7.89
N LEU A 11 17.22 16.35 -7.38
CA LEU A 11 17.24 15.46 -6.22
C LEU A 11 17.77 14.05 -6.54
N ALA A 12 18.06 13.74 -7.80
CA ALA A 12 18.44 12.40 -8.24
C ALA A 12 19.68 11.83 -7.53
N ASP A 13 20.71 12.63 -7.28
CA ASP A 13 21.94 12.16 -6.62
C ASP A 13 21.68 11.78 -5.15
N TRP A 14 20.82 12.54 -4.45
CA TRP A 14 20.37 12.18 -3.11
C TRP A 14 19.56 10.88 -3.13
N GLY A 15 18.58 10.78 -4.04
CA GLY A 15 17.79 9.56 -4.20
C GLY A 15 18.65 8.34 -4.53
N ARG A 16 19.65 8.46 -5.40
CA ARG A 16 20.60 7.38 -5.71
C ARG A 16 21.35 6.93 -4.47
N THR A 17 21.84 7.87 -3.66
CA THR A 17 22.54 7.56 -2.41
C THR A 17 21.64 6.77 -1.45
N GLU A 18 20.37 7.16 -1.29
CA GLU A 18 19.42 6.43 -0.45
C GLU A 18 19.03 5.06 -1.03
N ILE A 19 18.94 4.92 -2.36
CA ILE A 19 18.72 3.64 -3.04
C ILE A 19 19.88 2.68 -2.75
N GLU A 20 21.14 3.11 -2.87
CA GLU A 20 22.32 2.28 -2.57
C GLU A 20 22.31 1.78 -1.11
N ILE A 21 21.88 2.63 -0.16
CA ILE A 21 21.70 2.23 1.23
C ILE A 21 20.54 1.22 1.36
N ALA A 22 19.43 1.46 0.67
CA ALA A 22 18.26 0.58 0.71
C ALA A 22 18.55 -0.79 0.11
N GLU A 23 19.34 -0.90 -0.96
CA GLU A 23 19.76 -2.19 -1.54
C GLU A 23 20.45 -3.08 -0.50
N HIS A 24 21.27 -2.51 0.38
CA HIS A 24 21.88 -3.25 1.50
C HIS A 24 20.85 -3.76 2.52
N GLU A 25 19.72 -3.08 2.67
CA GLU A 25 18.63 -3.47 3.56
C GLU A 25 17.56 -4.31 2.85
N MET A 26 17.67 -4.58 1.55
CA MET A 26 16.66 -5.32 0.77
C MET A 26 17.19 -6.64 0.19
N PRO A 27 17.61 -7.59 1.05
CA PRO A 27 18.31 -8.80 0.60
C PRO A 27 17.45 -9.69 -0.32
N GLY A 28 16.13 -9.71 -0.15
CA GLY A 28 15.24 -10.49 -1.00
C GLY A 28 15.24 -10.00 -2.46
N LEU A 29 15.14 -8.68 -2.67
CA LEU A 29 15.21 -8.10 -4.01
C LEU A 29 16.59 -8.28 -4.65
N MET A 30 17.67 -8.09 -3.87
CA MET A 30 19.02 -8.30 -4.37
C MET A 30 19.27 -9.75 -4.77
N ALA A 31 18.77 -10.72 -3.99
CA ALA A 31 18.81 -12.13 -4.34
C ALA A 31 18.00 -12.45 -5.60
N CYS A 32 16.84 -11.81 -5.80
CA CYS A 32 16.09 -11.95 -7.06
C CYS A 32 16.89 -11.43 -8.27
N ARG A 33 17.61 -10.30 -8.13
CA ARG A 33 18.48 -9.78 -9.20
C ARG A 33 19.60 -10.77 -9.54
N GLU A 34 20.23 -11.37 -8.53
CA GLU A 34 21.28 -12.38 -8.73
C GLU A 34 20.72 -13.65 -9.39
N GLU A 35 19.61 -14.19 -8.86
CA GLU A 35 19.04 -15.46 -9.34
C GLU A 35 18.44 -15.35 -10.74
N PHE A 36 17.74 -14.25 -11.04
CA PHE A 36 16.94 -14.12 -12.27
C PHE A 36 17.52 -13.13 -13.28
N GLY A 37 18.57 -12.39 -12.91
CA GLY A 37 19.14 -11.32 -13.74
C GLY A 37 19.73 -11.81 -15.06
N GLU A 38 20.35 -12.99 -15.09
CA GLU A 38 20.87 -13.58 -16.35
C GLU A 38 19.75 -14.12 -17.24
N ALA A 39 18.76 -14.80 -16.64
CA ALA A 39 17.65 -15.41 -17.36
C ALA A 39 16.69 -14.37 -17.97
N LYS A 40 16.63 -13.16 -17.38
CA LYS A 40 15.74 -12.06 -17.77
C LYS A 40 14.28 -12.53 -17.99
N PRO A 41 13.64 -13.14 -16.97
CA PRO A 41 12.32 -13.75 -17.13
C PRO A 41 11.23 -12.74 -17.51
N LEU A 42 11.42 -11.45 -17.23
CA LEU A 42 10.48 -10.39 -17.55
C LEU A 42 10.80 -9.67 -18.87
N LYS A 43 11.70 -10.23 -19.70
CA LYS A 43 12.01 -9.66 -21.02
C LYS A 43 10.75 -9.60 -21.90
N GLY A 44 10.31 -8.39 -22.19
CA GLY A 44 9.09 -8.12 -22.96
C GLY A 44 7.84 -7.82 -22.11
N ALA A 45 7.97 -7.89 -20.78
CA ALA A 45 6.97 -7.34 -19.86
C ALA A 45 7.02 -5.81 -19.93
N ARG A 46 5.84 -5.20 -20.00
CA ARG A 46 5.60 -3.74 -20.01
C ARG A 46 4.67 -3.47 -18.84
N ILE A 47 5.28 -3.22 -17.69
CA ILE A 47 4.63 -3.16 -16.38
C ILE A 47 4.17 -1.73 -16.12
N ALA A 48 2.86 -1.53 -16.01
CA ALA A 48 2.25 -0.33 -15.48
C ALA A 48 2.18 -0.45 -13.94
N GLY A 49 3.03 0.29 -13.23
CA GLY A 49 3.09 0.28 -11.77
C GLY A 49 2.31 1.43 -11.15
N SER A 50 1.45 1.12 -10.19
CA SER A 50 0.71 2.07 -9.35
C SER A 50 0.92 1.71 -7.88
N LEU A 51 1.97 2.27 -7.29
CA LEU A 51 2.40 1.98 -5.93
C LEU A 51 3.21 3.16 -5.41
N HIS A 52 3.07 3.50 -4.11
CA HIS A 52 3.81 4.56 -3.43
C HIS A 52 5.24 4.75 -3.97
N MET A 53 5.55 5.93 -4.53
CA MET A 53 6.85 6.19 -5.16
C MET A 53 7.92 6.54 -4.10
N THR A 54 8.43 5.52 -3.40
CA THR A 54 9.43 5.64 -2.32
C THR A 54 10.81 5.13 -2.76
N ILE A 55 11.82 5.30 -1.90
CA ILE A 55 13.14 4.68 -2.09
C ILE A 55 13.04 3.16 -2.19
N GLN A 56 12.17 2.52 -1.39
CA GLN A 56 11.98 1.08 -1.43
C GLN A 56 11.40 0.65 -2.78
N THR A 57 10.43 1.40 -3.28
CA THR A 57 9.80 1.16 -4.59
C THR A 57 10.79 1.37 -5.73
N ALA A 58 11.73 2.33 -5.59
CA ALA A 58 12.80 2.49 -6.55
C ALA A 58 13.67 1.22 -6.68
N VAL A 59 13.99 0.54 -5.56
CA VAL A 59 14.72 -0.75 -5.59
C VAL A 59 13.89 -1.85 -6.26
N LEU A 60 12.57 -1.89 -6.05
CA LEU A 60 11.65 -2.80 -6.75
C LEU A 60 11.65 -2.53 -8.25
N ILE A 61 11.47 -1.28 -8.68
CA ILE A 61 11.48 -0.85 -10.08
C ILE A 61 12.78 -1.30 -10.75
N GLU A 62 13.93 -0.99 -10.15
CA GLU A 62 15.23 -1.38 -10.70
C GLU A 62 15.44 -2.91 -10.71
N THR A 63 14.79 -3.64 -9.79
CA THR A 63 14.78 -5.11 -9.81
C THR A 63 13.98 -5.63 -11.01
N LEU A 64 12.79 -5.11 -11.26
CA LEU A 64 11.97 -5.50 -12.41
C LEU A 64 12.71 -5.22 -13.74
N VAL A 65 13.35 -4.06 -13.85
CA VAL A 65 14.20 -3.70 -15.01
C VAL A 65 15.42 -4.62 -15.12
N ALA A 66 16.08 -4.92 -14.00
CA ALA A 66 17.19 -5.88 -13.96
C ALA A 66 16.75 -7.30 -14.37
N LEU A 67 15.47 -7.64 -14.27
CA LEU A 67 14.89 -8.90 -14.76
C LEU A 67 14.36 -8.81 -16.20
N GLY A 68 14.50 -7.66 -16.86
CA GLY A 68 14.22 -7.47 -18.29
C GLY A 68 12.92 -6.73 -18.60
N ALA A 69 12.18 -6.27 -17.60
CA ALA A 69 10.94 -5.52 -17.82
C ALA A 69 11.20 -4.10 -18.33
N GLU A 70 10.27 -3.59 -19.14
CA GLU A 70 10.06 -2.16 -19.35
C GLU A 70 8.99 -1.69 -18.35
N VAL A 71 9.22 -0.53 -17.73
CA VAL A 71 8.43 -0.08 -16.58
C VAL A 71 8.01 1.37 -16.77
N ARG A 72 6.76 1.69 -16.40
CA ARG A 72 6.25 3.05 -16.22
C ARG A 72 5.53 3.12 -14.87
N TRP A 73 5.75 4.17 -14.10
CA TRP A 73 5.31 4.20 -12.70
C TRP A 73 4.56 5.48 -12.31
N ALA A 74 3.57 5.33 -11.45
CA ALA A 74 2.90 6.39 -10.73
C ALA A 74 2.72 5.99 -9.26
N SER A 75 2.59 6.97 -8.38
CA SER A 75 2.27 6.72 -6.98
C SER A 75 0.79 6.34 -6.86
N CYS A 76 0.43 5.51 -5.88
CA CYS A 76 -0.97 5.21 -5.53
C CYS A 76 -1.54 6.13 -4.43
N ASN A 77 -0.78 7.15 -4.00
CA ASN A 77 -1.27 8.13 -3.03
C ASN A 77 -0.54 9.47 -3.15
N ILE A 78 -1.33 10.56 -3.18
CA ILE A 78 -0.87 11.93 -3.40
C ILE A 78 0.17 12.46 -2.41
N TYR A 79 0.28 11.89 -1.20
CA TYR A 79 1.25 12.33 -0.18
C TYR A 79 2.39 11.34 0.08
N SER A 80 2.39 10.19 -0.60
CA SER A 80 3.32 9.10 -0.29
C SER A 80 4.64 9.14 -1.04
N THR A 81 4.71 9.92 -2.12
CA THR A 81 5.92 10.07 -2.93
C THR A 81 7.08 10.62 -2.10
N GLN A 82 8.26 10.04 -2.30
CA GLN A 82 9.54 10.62 -1.89
C GLN A 82 10.17 11.22 -3.15
N ASP A 83 10.17 12.55 -3.25
CA ASP A 83 10.52 13.24 -4.49
C ASP A 83 11.95 12.92 -4.96
N GLN A 84 12.88 12.67 -4.04
CA GLN A 84 14.24 12.24 -4.36
C GLN A 84 14.28 10.83 -4.99
N ALA A 85 13.42 9.91 -4.55
CA ALA A 85 13.31 8.59 -5.15
C ALA A 85 12.75 8.67 -6.58
N ALA A 86 11.69 9.47 -6.77
CA ALA A 86 11.12 9.72 -8.09
C ALA A 86 12.15 10.35 -9.03
N ALA A 87 12.93 11.34 -8.56
CA ALA A 87 13.99 11.97 -9.34
C ALA A 87 15.08 10.97 -9.76
N ALA A 88 15.51 10.07 -8.87
CA ALA A 88 16.53 9.07 -9.17
C ALA A 88 16.05 8.06 -10.23
N ILE A 89 14.80 7.63 -10.17
CA ILE A 89 14.18 6.74 -11.18
C ILE A 89 14.04 7.46 -12.53
N ALA A 90 13.57 8.71 -12.52
CA ALA A 90 13.51 9.53 -13.74
C ALA A 90 14.90 9.72 -14.38
N ALA A 91 15.93 10.00 -13.58
CA ALA A 91 17.30 10.18 -14.04
C ALA A 91 17.92 8.89 -14.59
N ALA A 92 17.47 7.71 -14.12
CA ALA A 92 17.82 6.41 -14.69
C ALA A 92 17.13 6.11 -16.04
N GLY A 93 16.30 7.05 -16.54
CA GLY A 93 15.61 6.92 -17.82
C GLY A 93 14.32 6.10 -17.76
N ILE A 94 13.79 5.85 -16.56
CA ILE A 94 12.55 5.11 -16.35
C ILE A 94 11.40 6.13 -16.18
N PRO A 95 10.33 6.06 -16.99
CA PRO A 95 9.20 6.97 -16.87
C PRO A 95 8.50 6.87 -15.51
N VAL A 96 8.44 8.00 -14.79
CA VAL A 96 7.77 8.13 -13.50
C VAL A 96 6.95 9.41 -13.46
N PHE A 97 5.74 9.31 -12.92
CA PHE A 97 4.76 10.39 -12.80
C PHE A 97 4.29 10.44 -11.35
N ALA A 98 5.03 11.14 -10.50
CA ALA A 98 4.78 11.17 -9.07
C ALA A 98 5.41 12.40 -8.43
N ILE A 99 4.61 13.15 -7.66
CA ILE A 99 5.03 14.31 -6.89
C ILE A 99 4.37 14.25 -5.51
N LYS A 100 5.14 14.48 -4.44
CA LYS A 100 4.54 14.61 -3.11
C LYS A 100 3.68 15.87 -3.05
N GLY A 101 2.39 15.70 -2.76
CA GLY A 101 1.40 16.77 -2.73
C GLY A 101 0.79 17.11 -4.10
N GLU A 102 0.85 16.20 -5.07
CA GLU A 102 0.08 16.33 -6.33
C GLU A 102 -1.43 16.42 -6.08
N THR A 103 -2.16 17.06 -6.99
CA THR A 103 -3.63 17.14 -6.89
C THR A 103 -4.30 15.82 -7.30
N LEU A 104 -5.58 15.66 -7.00
CA LEU A 104 -6.35 14.49 -7.45
C LEU A 104 -6.46 14.40 -8.99
N GLU A 105 -6.53 15.54 -9.68
CA GLU A 105 -6.53 15.59 -11.14
C GLU A 105 -5.16 15.17 -11.72
N GLU A 106 -4.06 15.59 -11.08
CA GLU A 106 -2.71 15.16 -11.46
C GLU A 106 -2.54 13.66 -11.21
N TYR A 107 -2.93 13.16 -10.03
CA TYR A 107 -2.92 11.75 -9.66
C TYR A 107 -3.55 10.85 -10.72
N TRP A 108 -4.80 11.12 -11.10
CA TRP A 108 -5.47 10.31 -12.12
C TRP A 108 -4.88 10.50 -13.51
N ALA A 109 -4.38 11.69 -13.85
CA ALA A 109 -3.64 11.89 -15.09
C ALA A 109 -2.31 11.12 -15.11
N TYR A 110 -1.68 10.87 -13.96
CA TYR A 110 -0.48 10.06 -13.83
C TYR A 110 -0.79 8.56 -13.91
N ALA A 111 -1.87 8.11 -13.26
CA ALA A 111 -2.40 6.75 -13.40
C ALA A 111 -2.81 6.40 -14.85
N ASP A 112 -3.19 7.38 -15.65
CA ASP A 112 -3.40 7.22 -17.09
C ASP A 112 -2.08 7.05 -17.87
N LYS A 113 -1.05 7.83 -17.51
CA LYS A 113 0.25 7.88 -18.20
C LYS A 113 1.09 6.61 -18.06
N ILE A 114 0.90 5.82 -17.01
CA ILE A 114 1.62 4.56 -16.83
C ILE A 114 1.26 3.52 -17.90
N PHE A 115 0.15 3.70 -18.62
CA PHE A 115 -0.25 2.82 -19.71
C PHE A 115 0.27 3.25 -21.10
N ASP A 116 0.89 4.44 -21.22
CA ASP A 116 1.38 5.01 -22.49
C ASP A 116 2.70 4.33 -22.97
N PHE A 117 2.71 3.01 -23.11
CA PHE A 117 3.74 2.28 -23.86
C PHE A 117 3.41 2.28 -25.37
N PRO A 118 4.39 2.26 -26.28
CA PRO A 118 4.12 2.20 -27.72
C PRO A 118 3.23 1.01 -28.13
N GLU A 119 3.44 -0.15 -27.52
CA GLU A 119 2.65 -1.38 -27.72
C GLU A 119 1.53 -1.58 -26.67
N GLY A 120 1.33 -0.62 -25.75
CA GLY A 120 0.45 -0.74 -24.59
C GLY A 120 1.01 -1.62 -23.47
N ALA A 121 0.63 -1.37 -22.22
CA ALA A 121 1.05 -2.20 -21.09
C ALA A 121 0.53 -3.64 -21.26
N ASN A 122 1.23 -4.63 -20.70
CA ASN A 122 0.75 -6.02 -20.66
C ASN A 122 0.72 -6.62 -19.26
N MET A 123 1.19 -5.89 -18.26
CA MET A 123 1.19 -6.30 -16.86
C MET A 123 0.83 -5.09 -15.99
N ILE A 124 0.14 -5.33 -14.88
CA ILE A 124 -0.12 -4.33 -13.85
C ILE A 124 0.54 -4.79 -12.54
N LEU A 125 1.20 -3.87 -11.85
CA LEU A 125 1.60 -4.03 -10.45
C LEU A 125 0.90 -2.93 -9.66
N ASP A 126 0.00 -3.31 -8.77
CA ASP A 126 -0.97 -2.40 -8.15
C ASP A 126 -0.87 -2.45 -6.61
N ASP A 127 -1.14 -1.32 -5.98
CA ASP A 127 -1.31 -1.16 -4.54
C ASP A 127 -2.54 -0.28 -4.32
N GLY A 128 -3.63 -0.91 -3.88
CA GLY A 128 -4.93 -0.27 -3.68
C GLY A 128 -5.93 -0.53 -4.81
N GLY A 129 -5.45 -0.98 -5.97
CA GLY A 129 -6.27 -1.39 -7.10
C GLY A 129 -6.70 -0.27 -8.03
N ASP A 130 -6.09 0.92 -7.95
CA ASP A 130 -6.54 2.12 -8.68
C ASP A 130 -6.20 2.06 -10.18
N ALA A 131 -5.04 1.52 -10.56
CA ALA A 131 -4.70 1.32 -11.97
C ALA A 131 -5.64 0.29 -12.62
N THR A 132 -5.92 -0.79 -11.89
CA THR A 132 -6.90 -1.81 -12.30
C THR A 132 -8.30 -1.22 -12.42
N LEU A 133 -8.73 -0.45 -11.41
CA LEU A 133 -10.04 0.21 -11.39
C LEU A 133 -10.21 1.18 -12.57
N TYR A 134 -9.21 2.04 -12.82
CA TYR A 134 -9.20 3.00 -13.91
C TYR A 134 -9.45 2.31 -15.26
N LEU A 135 -8.68 1.25 -15.53
CA LEU A 135 -8.75 0.51 -16.79
C LEU A 135 -10.11 -0.18 -16.96
N LEU A 136 -10.59 -0.86 -15.91
CA LEU A 136 -11.80 -1.68 -16.00
C LEU A 136 -13.09 -0.85 -15.99
N ILE A 137 -13.16 0.26 -15.24
CA ILE A 137 -14.30 1.19 -15.35
C ILE A 137 -14.34 1.80 -16.75
N GLY A 138 -13.20 2.30 -17.25
CA GLY A 138 -13.15 2.89 -18.59
C GLY A 138 -13.59 1.92 -19.68
N ALA A 139 -13.15 0.66 -19.64
CA ALA A 139 -13.53 -0.36 -20.62
C ALA A 139 -15.03 -0.70 -20.56
N ARG A 140 -15.64 -0.70 -19.37
CA ARG A 140 -17.08 -0.90 -19.19
C ARG A 140 -17.91 0.26 -19.72
N VAL A 141 -17.43 1.49 -19.52
CA VAL A 141 -18.03 2.68 -20.11
C VAL A 141 -17.97 2.63 -21.64
N GLU A 142 -16.84 2.21 -22.23
CA GLU A 142 -16.73 1.97 -23.68
C GLU A 142 -17.71 0.89 -24.19
N ALA A 143 -17.98 -0.12 -23.37
CA ALA A 143 -18.97 -1.16 -23.66
C ALA A 143 -20.43 -0.71 -23.49
N GLY A 144 -20.68 0.55 -23.10
CA GLY A 144 -22.01 1.14 -23.01
C GLY A 144 -22.54 1.36 -21.59
N GLU A 145 -21.80 0.99 -20.55
CA GLU A 145 -22.16 1.26 -19.14
C GLU A 145 -21.87 2.71 -18.72
N THR A 146 -22.34 3.69 -19.50
CA THR A 146 -21.98 5.11 -19.32
C THR A 146 -22.38 5.69 -17.96
N ALA A 147 -23.46 5.16 -17.36
CA ALA A 147 -23.96 5.61 -16.05
C ALA A 147 -22.95 5.43 -14.90
N LEU A 148 -21.91 4.61 -15.06
CA LEU A 148 -20.88 4.38 -14.03
C LEU A 148 -20.11 5.64 -13.64
N ILE A 149 -20.02 6.63 -14.53
CA ILE A 149 -19.16 7.82 -14.35
C ILE A 149 -19.93 9.14 -14.37
N GLU A 150 -21.26 9.09 -14.18
CA GLU A 150 -22.12 10.29 -14.22
C GLU A 150 -22.46 10.86 -12.85
N ASN A 151 -22.38 10.05 -11.79
CA ASN A 151 -22.77 10.47 -10.44
C ASN A 151 -21.64 10.23 -9.43
N PRO A 152 -20.59 11.09 -9.41
CA PRO A 152 -19.53 10.98 -8.41
C PRO A 152 -20.08 11.21 -7.01
N SER A 153 -19.59 10.43 -6.05
CA SER A 153 -19.94 10.48 -4.63
C SER A 153 -18.85 11.12 -3.76
N SER A 154 -17.68 11.39 -4.34
CA SER A 154 -16.52 12.02 -3.70
C SER A 154 -15.72 12.87 -4.68
N GLU A 155 -14.84 13.74 -4.16
CA GLU A 155 -13.90 14.52 -4.98
C GLU A 155 -12.92 13.62 -5.75
N GLU A 156 -12.56 12.46 -5.19
CA GLU A 156 -11.70 11.47 -5.85
C GLU A 156 -12.39 10.79 -7.03
N GLU A 157 -13.68 10.45 -6.89
CA GLU A 157 -14.48 9.94 -8.01
C GLU A 157 -14.72 11.01 -9.09
N GLU A 158 -14.89 12.28 -8.69
CA GLU A 158 -15.02 13.38 -9.65
C GLU A 158 -13.77 13.50 -10.55
N ALA A 159 -12.58 13.46 -9.95
CA ALA A 159 -11.32 13.49 -10.67
C ALA A 159 -11.10 12.23 -11.54
N LEU A 160 -11.39 11.03 -11.02
CA LEU A 160 -11.34 9.77 -11.76
C LEU A 160 -12.25 9.82 -13.00
N PHE A 161 -13.50 10.17 -12.81
CA PHE A 161 -14.51 10.19 -13.88
C PHE A 161 -14.17 11.26 -14.93
N ALA A 162 -13.67 12.41 -14.51
CA ALA A 162 -13.19 13.44 -15.43
C ALA A 162 -12.02 12.94 -16.29
N GLN A 163 -11.05 12.22 -15.70
CA GLN A 163 -9.93 11.65 -16.44
C GLN A 163 -10.37 10.53 -17.39
N ILE A 164 -11.32 9.67 -17.00
CA ILE A 164 -11.92 8.67 -17.90
C ILE A 164 -12.58 9.37 -19.10
N LYS A 165 -13.43 10.38 -18.86
CA LYS A 165 -14.09 11.15 -19.94
C LYS A 165 -13.07 11.80 -20.87
N LYS A 166 -11.96 12.32 -20.33
CA LYS A 166 -10.86 12.91 -21.10
C LYS A 166 -10.17 11.87 -21.99
N ARG A 167 -9.81 10.69 -21.46
CA ARG A 167 -9.17 9.61 -22.24
C ARG A 167 -10.10 9.08 -23.33
N LEU A 168 -11.38 8.87 -23.02
CA LEU A 168 -12.40 8.45 -24.00
C LEU A 168 -12.52 9.44 -25.16
N ALA A 169 -12.54 10.74 -24.87
CA ALA A 169 -12.60 11.77 -25.91
C ALA A 169 -11.32 11.84 -26.75
N ALA A 170 -10.16 11.61 -26.13
CA ALA A 170 -8.86 11.66 -26.80
C ALA A 170 -8.59 10.44 -27.69
N ASN A 171 -8.98 9.23 -27.24
CA ASN A 171 -8.72 7.98 -27.96
C ASN A 171 -9.84 6.96 -27.69
N PRO A 172 -10.96 7.03 -28.43
CA PRO A 172 -12.06 6.06 -28.29
C PRO A 172 -11.62 4.62 -28.58
N GLY A 173 -11.99 3.68 -27.71
CA GLY A 173 -11.63 2.27 -27.81
C GLY A 173 -10.29 1.92 -27.14
N TRP A 174 -9.62 2.91 -26.54
CA TRP A 174 -8.33 2.72 -25.88
C TRP A 174 -8.43 1.81 -24.66
N PHE A 175 -9.46 1.97 -23.82
CA PHE A 175 -9.57 1.18 -22.58
C PHE A 175 -9.79 -0.30 -22.88
N THR A 176 -10.68 -0.61 -23.82
CA THR A 176 -10.96 -1.97 -24.27
C THR A 176 -9.70 -2.61 -24.85
N LYS A 177 -9.01 -1.89 -25.74
CA LYS A 177 -7.75 -2.38 -26.32
C LYS A 177 -6.68 -2.62 -25.24
N GLN A 178 -6.50 -1.69 -24.31
CA GLN A 178 -5.50 -1.79 -23.25
C GLN A 178 -5.84 -2.92 -22.27
N ARG A 179 -7.11 -3.09 -21.89
CA ARG A 179 -7.59 -4.21 -21.05
C ARG A 179 -7.23 -5.55 -21.68
N ASP A 180 -7.47 -5.70 -22.98
CA ASP A 180 -7.24 -6.97 -23.70
C ASP A 180 -5.75 -7.30 -23.87
N LEU A 181 -4.84 -6.35 -23.60
CA LEU A 181 -3.40 -6.57 -23.58
C LEU A 181 -2.87 -7.04 -22.22
N ILE A 182 -3.61 -6.82 -21.13
CA ILE A 182 -3.18 -7.17 -19.77
C ILE A 182 -3.23 -8.69 -19.59
N GLN A 183 -2.08 -9.26 -19.24
CA GLN A 183 -1.91 -10.69 -18.98
C GLN A 183 -2.14 -11.04 -17.51
N GLY A 184 -1.99 -10.07 -16.60
CA GLY A 184 -2.31 -10.25 -15.19
C GLY A 184 -2.00 -9.03 -14.34
N VAL A 185 -2.45 -9.07 -13.09
CA VAL A 185 -2.17 -8.06 -12.05
C VAL A 185 -1.64 -8.72 -10.77
N SER A 186 -0.63 -8.12 -10.14
CA SER A 186 -0.27 -8.44 -8.75
C SER A 186 -0.64 -7.28 -7.84
N GLU A 187 -1.38 -7.56 -6.77
CA GLU A 187 -1.95 -6.54 -5.88
C GLU A 187 -1.47 -6.69 -4.44
N GLU A 188 -0.96 -5.59 -3.88
CA GLU A 188 -0.24 -5.58 -2.63
C GLU A 188 -1.11 -5.49 -1.37
N THR A 189 -2.24 -4.79 -1.41
CA THR A 189 -2.94 -4.40 -0.18
C THR A 189 -4.29 -5.06 -0.01
N THR A 190 -4.69 -5.21 1.25
CA THR A 190 -6.01 -5.74 1.64
C THR A 190 -7.14 -5.07 0.85
N THR A 191 -7.08 -3.76 0.66
CA THR A 191 -8.12 -2.98 0.00
C THR A 191 -8.21 -3.29 -1.50
N GLY A 192 -7.08 -3.30 -2.21
CA GLY A 192 -7.06 -3.68 -3.63
C GLY A 192 -7.47 -5.14 -3.83
N VAL A 193 -7.02 -6.04 -2.95
CA VAL A 193 -7.42 -7.45 -2.96
C VAL A 193 -8.94 -7.63 -2.78
N LEU A 194 -9.57 -6.87 -1.88
CA LEU A 194 -11.03 -6.91 -1.73
C LEU A 194 -11.73 -6.49 -3.03
N ARG A 195 -11.23 -5.45 -3.71
CA ARG A 195 -11.75 -5.02 -5.03
C ARG A 195 -11.60 -6.13 -6.08
N LEU A 196 -10.48 -6.85 -6.10
CA LEU A 196 -10.25 -7.99 -7.01
C LEU A 196 -11.23 -9.14 -6.74
N TYR A 197 -11.41 -9.55 -5.49
CA TYR A 197 -12.38 -10.60 -5.14
C TYR A 197 -13.82 -10.19 -5.46
N GLU A 198 -14.18 -8.92 -5.27
CA GLU A 198 -15.48 -8.40 -5.70
C GLU A 198 -15.67 -8.49 -7.22
N MET A 199 -14.66 -8.12 -8.00
CA MET A 199 -14.68 -8.22 -9.45
C MET A 199 -14.81 -9.66 -9.92
N GLN A 200 -14.04 -10.59 -9.33
CA GLN A 200 -14.17 -12.02 -9.61
C GLN A 200 -15.58 -12.53 -9.30
N LYS A 201 -16.14 -12.22 -8.12
CA LYS A 201 -17.50 -12.64 -7.73
C LYS A 201 -18.58 -12.13 -8.69
N LYS A 202 -18.36 -10.94 -9.27
CA LYS A 202 -19.27 -10.33 -10.26
C LYS A 202 -18.99 -10.78 -11.70
N GLY A 203 -17.96 -11.61 -11.95
CA GLY A 203 -17.55 -12.03 -13.29
C GLY A 203 -16.95 -10.88 -14.12
N LEU A 204 -16.39 -9.86 -13.47
CA LEU A 204 -15.84 -8.65 -14.08
C LEU A 204 -14.31 -8.62 -14.15
N LEU A 205 -13.62 -9.61 -13.58
CA LEU A 205 -12.16 -9.73 -13.63
C LEU A 205 -11.76 -10.42 -14.95
N PRO A 206 -11.08 -9.74 -15.89
CA PRO A 206 -10.85 -10.28 -17.24
C PRO A 206 -9.46 -10.92 -17.44
N PHE A 207 -8.61 -10.93 -16.42
CA PHE A 207 -7.26 -11.49 -16.40
C PHE A 207 -6.94 -12.08 -15.02
N PRO A 208 -5.98 -13.01 -14.89
CA PRO A 208 -5.57 -13.56 -13.60
C PRO A 208 -5.00 -12.48 -12.67
N ALA A 209 -5.22 -12.65 -11.37
CA ALA A 209 -4.68 -11.77 -10.35
C ALA A 209 -3.95 -12.57 -9.27
N ILE A 210 -2.81 -12.06 -8.80
CA ILE A 210 -2.14 -12.57 -7.60
C ILE A 210 -2.35 -11.59 -6.45
N ASN A 211 -3.04 -12.06 -5.42
CA ASN A 211 -3.15 -11.46 -4.10
C ASN A 211 -1.80 -11.65 -3.38
N VAL A 212 -0.96 -10.62 -3.44
CA VAL A 212 0.33 -10.58 -2.74
C VAL A 212 0.12 -10.30 -1.25
N ASN A 213 -0.92 -9.53 -0.90
CA ASN A 213 -1.24 -9.16 0.48
C ASN A 213 -1.27 -10.37 1.43
N ASP A 214 -1.94 -11.44 1.01
CA ASP A 214 -2.20 -12.61 1.85
C ASP A 214 -1.07 -13.64 1.84
N SER A 215 0.04 -13.35 1.15
CA SER A 215 1.29 -14.07 1.41
C SER A 215 1.67 -13.85 2.87
N VAL A 216 2.13 -14.91 3.55
CA VAL A 216 2.51 -14.88 4.95
C VAL A 216 3.61 -13.84 5.18
N THR A 217 4.64 -13.88 4.32
CA THR A 217 5.78 -12.94 4.33
C THR A 217 5.42 -11.51 3.95
N LYS A 218 4.18 -11.24 3.54
CA LYS A 218 3.64 -9.89 3.37
C LYS A 218 2.79 -9.52 4.59
N SER A 219 1.59 -10.08 4.70
CA SER A 219 0.58 -9.72 5.71
C SER A 219 1.07 -9.71 7.18
N LYS A 220 1.86 -10.70 7.63
CA LYS A 220 2.36 -10.70 9.04
C LYS A 220 3.69 -9.99 9.23
N PHE A 221 4.30 -9.51 8.16
CA PHE A 221 5.55 -8.77 8.24
C PHE A 221 5.30 -7.29 7.99
N ASP A 222 4.87 -6.93 6.79
CA ASP A 222 4.63 -5.56 6.36
C ASP A 222 3.52 -4.90 7.20
N ASN A 223 2.29 -5.40 7.09
CA ASN A 223 1.14 -4.78 7.75
C ASN A 223 1.33 -4.73 9.27
N ARG A 224 2.07 -5.69 9.86
CA ARG A 224 2.31 -5.75 11.31
C ARG A 224 3.58 -5.01 11.73
N TYR A 225 4.76 -5.50 11.35
CA TYR A 225 6.03 -4.94 11.78
C TYR A 225 6.34 -3.63 11.09
N GLY A 226 5.99 -3.48 9.82
CA GLY A 226 6.09 -2.20 9.12
C GLY A 226 5.32 -1.12 9.86
N CYS A 227 4.03 -1.34 10.16
CA CYS A 227 3.21 -0.36 10.89
C CYS A 227 3.73 -0.13 12.33
N ARG A 228 4.29 -1.18 12.95
CA ARG A 228 4.92 -1.07 14.28
C ARG A 228 6.09 -0.07 14.27
N GLU A 229 6.90 -0.06 13.22
CA GLU A 229 8.02 0.88 13.10
C GLU A 229 7.56 2.28 12.65
N SER A 230 6.64 2.38 11.68
CA SER A 230 6.40 3.64 10.96
C SER A 230 5.21 4.48 11.42
N LEU A 231 4.25 3.93 12.19
CA LEU A 231 3.12 4.73 12.69
C LEU A 231 3.58 5.86 13.62
N VAL A 232 4.32 5.52 14.68
CA VAL A 232 4.82 6.50 15.63
C VAL A 232 5.83 7.44 14.99
N ASP A 233 6.59 7.00 13.99
CA ASP A 233 7.46 7.89 13.20
C ASP A 233 6.64 9.00 12.53
N GLY A 234 5.57 8.64 11.81
CA GLY A 234 4.65 9.61 11.19
C GLY A 234 4.06 10.60 12.19
N ILE A 235 3.57 10.12 13.34
CA ILE A 235 2.99 10.99 14.37
C ILE A 235 4.05 11.91 14.97
N ARG A 236 5.27 11.40 15.24
CA ARG A 236 6.37 12.20 15.78
C ARG A 236 6.82 13.28 14.81
N ARG A 237 7.08 12.96 13.55
CA ARG A 237 7.46 13.97 12.56
C ARG A 237 6.35 14.99 12.33
N GLY A 238 5.09 14.58 12.43
CA GLY A 238 3.94 15.49 12.35
C GLY A 238 3.86 16.47 13.52
N THR A 239 4.06 15.99 14.76
CA THR A 239 3.59 16.71 15.96
C THR A 239 4.62 16.92 17.06
N ASP A 240 5.77 16.22 17.00
CA ASP A 240 6.80 16.19 18.03
C ASP A 240 6.27 15.85 19.44
N VAL A 241 5.09 15.21 19.51
CA VAL A 241 4.37 14.99 20.76
C VAL A 241 5.09 13.97 21.65
N MET A 242 5.12 14.24 22.97
CA MET A 242 5.51 13.23 23.94
C MET A 242 4.47 12.10 23.98
N MET A 243 4.89 10.87 23.69
CA MET A 243 4.03 9.68 23.72
C MET A 243 3.80 9.17 25.14
N SER A 244 4.84 9.17 25.98
CA SER A 244 4.73 8.65 27.34
C SER A 244 3.70 9.40 28.16
N GLY A 245 2.78 8.64 28.77
CA GLY A 245 1.68 9.18 29.57
C GLY A 245 0.45 9.61 28.77
N LYS A 246 0.46 9.52 27.43
CA LYS A 246 -0.74 9.73 26.61
C LYS A 246 -1.59 8.48 26.48
N VAL A 247 -2.86 8.69 26.17
CA VAL A 247 -3.80 7.65 25.79
C VAL A 247 -3.97 7.67 24.27
N ALA A 248 -3.68 6.54 23.63
CA ALA A 248 -3.87 6.39 22.19
C ALA A 248 -4.99 5.37 21.92
N VAL A 249 -5.89 5.72 21.00
CA VAL A 249 -7.03 4.89 20.58
C VAL A 249 -6.75 4.36 19.18
N VAL A 250 -6.66 3.04 19.04
CA VAL A 250 -6.45 2.35 17.76
C VAL A 250 -7.77 1.70 17.33
N CYS A 251 -8.27 2.08 16.15
CA CYS A 251 -9.52 1.58 15.62
C CYS A 251 -9.24 0.43 14.67
N GLY A 252 -9.64 -0.78 15.04
CA GLY A 252 -9.31 -2.01 14.34
C GLY A 252 -8.06 -2.68 14.93
N TYR A 253 -8.10 -4.00 15.00
CA TYR A 253 -7.06 -4.87 15.54
C TYR A 253 -6.77 -6.05 14.62
N GLY A 254 -6.88 -5.82 13.30
CA GLY A 254 -6.24 -6.64 12.27
C GLY A 254 -4.72 -6.54 12.32
N ASP A 255 -4.02 -6.86 11.23
CA ASP A 255 -2.54 -6.82 11.24
C ASP A 255 -1.96 -5.41 11.41
N VAL A 256 -2.53 -4.45 10.67
CA VAL A 256 -2.22 -3.01 10.79
C VAL A 256 -2.51 -2.52 12.21
N GLY A 257 -3.69 -2.85 12.75
CA GLY A 257 -4.08 -2.49 14.11
C GLY A 257 -3.17 -3.08 15.19
N LYS A 258 -2.78 -4.35 15.05
CA LYS A 258 -1.81 -5.02 15.94
C LYS A 258 -0.44 -4.32 15.90
N GLY A 259 0.07 -4.03 14.71
CA GLY A 259 1.32 -3.27 14.54
C GLY A 259 1.24 -1.88 15.17
N SER A 260 0.13 -1.18 14.90
CA SER A 260 -0.16 0.18 15.39
C SER A 260 -0.21 0.25 16.91
N ALA A 261 -0.95 -0.67 17.55
CA ALA A 261 -1.05 -0.75 19.00
C ALA A 261 0.32 -1.05 19.64
N GLN A 262 1.09 -1.98 19.05
CA GLN A 262 2.45 -2.26 19.51
C GLN A 262 3.40 -1.06 19.33
N SER A 263 3.27 -0.28 18.26
CA SER A 263 4.04 0.95 18.02
C SER A 263 3.82 1.96 19.15
N LEU A 264 2.56 2.28 19.42
CA LEU A 264 2.16 3.29 20.40
C LEU A 264 2.50 2.85 21.83
N ALA A 265 2.25 1.58 22.17
CA ALA A 265 2.62 1.02 23.46
C ALA A 265 4.15 1.00 23.67
N GLY A 266 4.91 0.58 22.65
CA GLY A 266 6.37 0.60 22.67
C GLY A 266 6.96 2.02 22.81
N ALA A 267 6.25 3.03 22.33
CA ALA A 267 6.61 4.44 22.53
C ALA A 267 6.18 5.03 23.89
N GLY A 268 5.48 4.25 24.72
CA GLY A 268 5.07 4.60 26.08
C GLY A 268 3.64 5.11 26.24
N ALA A 269 2.81 5.05 25.21
CA ALA A 269 1.39 5.40 25.31
C ALA A 269 0.60 4.27 25.99
N ARG A 270 -0.45 4.60 26.74
CA ARG A 270 -1.50 3.63 27.11
C ARG A 270 -2.44 3.47 25.94
N VAL A 271 -2.62 2.24 25.46
CA VAL A 271 -3.40 1.97 24.25
C VAL A 271 -4.79 1.43 24.60
N ILE A 272 -5.80 2.01 23.95
CA ILE A 272 -7.18 1.53 23.88
C ILE A 272 -7.41 1.04 22.45
N VAL A 273 -8.13 -0.07 22.30
CA VAL A 273 -8.50 -0.64 21.00
C VAL A 273 -10.01 -0.61 20.84
N THR A 274 -10.50 -0.33 19.62
CA THR A 274 -11.89 -0.55 19.25
C THR A 274 -11.98 -1.69 18.22
N GLU A 275 -12.91 -2.63 18.39
CA GLU A 275 -13.06 -3.75 17.47
C GLU A 275 -14.53 -4.16 17.30
N ILE A 276 -14.85 -4.64 16.10
CA ILE A 276 -16.13 -5.25 15.74
C ILE A 276 -16.02 -6.78 15.70
N ASP A 277 -14.83 -7.32 15.44
CA ASP A 277 -14.61 -8.77 15.41
C ASP A 277 -14.30 -9.28 16.83
N PRO A 278 -15.09 -10.22 17.39
CA PRO A 278 -14.89 -10.71 18.74
C PRO A 278 -13.58 -11.48 18.94
N ILE A 279 -13.02 -12.11 17.90
CA ILE A 279 -11.73 -12.80 17.93
C ILE A 279 -10.62 -11.75 18.04
N CYS A 280 -10.64 -10.71 17.21
CA CYS A 280 -9.66 -9.63 17.25
C CYS A 280 -9.75 -8.83 18.57
N ALA A 281 -10.97 -8.56 19.06
CA ALA A 281 -11.19 -7.92 20.36
C ALA A 281 -10.62 -8.77 21.52
N LEU A 282 -10.86 -10.08 21.50
CA LEU A 282 -10.30 -10.99 22.50
C LEU A 282 -8.77 -11.01 22.42
N GLN A 283 -8.17 -11.01 21.23
CA GLN A 283 -6.72 -10.89 21.06
C GLN A 283 -6.19 -9.58 21.68
N ALA A 284 -6.81 -8.44 21.38
CA ALA A 284 -6.42 -7.15 21.96
C ALA A 284 -6.45 -7.17 23.50
N SER A 285 -7.50 -7.76 24.07
CA SER A 285 -7.62 -7.92 25.53
C SER A 285 -6.55 -8.84 26.11
N MET A 286 -6.23 -9.95 25.43
CA MET A 286 -5.17 -10.88 25.86
C MET A 286 -3.76 -10.29 25.71
N ASP A 287 -3.57 -9.36 24.77
CA ASP A 287 -2.33 -8.58 24.61
C ASP A 287 -2.21 -7.45 25.67
N GLY A 288 -3.23 -7.26 26.52
CA GLY A 288 -3.24 -6.30 27.62
C GLY A 288 -3.80 -4.92 27.26
N PHE A 289 -4.42 -4.77 26.09
CA PHE A 289 -5.07 -3.53 25.69
C PHE A 289 -6.51 -3.47 26.17
N GLU A 290 -6.93 -2.30 26.65
CA GLU A 290 -8.32 -2.05 27.00
C GLU A 290 -9.15 -1.97 25.72
N VAL A 291 -10.26 -2.72 25.64
CA VAL A 291 -11.16 -2.68 24.48
C VAL A 291 -12.40 -1.86 24.83
N LYS A 292 -12.64 -0.78 24.09
CA LYS A 292 -13.76 0.17 24.27
C LYS A 292 -14.42 0.49 22.95
N THR A 293 -15.63 1.03 22.99
CA THR A 293 -16.19 1.71 21.81
C THR A 293 -15.50 3.06 21.61
N MET A 294 -15.61 3.64 20.40
CA MET A 294 -15.06 4.95 20.12
C MET A 294 -15.60 6.00 21.09
N GLU A 295 -16.90 6.00 21.34
CA GLU A 295 -17.59 6.96 22.22
C GLU A 295 -17.10 6.89 23.67
N GLN A 296 -16.78 5.68 24.15
CA GLN A 296 -16.25 5.47 25.48
C GLN A 296 -14.81 5.97 25.64
N ALA A 297 -14.04 6.01 24.55
CA ALA A 297 -12.64 6.43 24.55
C ALA A 297 -12.46 7.95 24.43
N LEU A 298 -13.46 8.67 23.88
CA LEU A 298 -13.40 10.14 23.64
C LEU A 298 -12.96 10.97 24.86
N PRO A 299 -13.44 10.71 26.09
CA PRO A 299 -13.09 11.54 27.25
C PRO A 299 -11.61 11.46 27.66
N GLU A 300 -10.89 10.41 27.24
CA GLU A 300 -9.52 10.15 27.67
C GLU A 300 -8.50 10.05 26.53
N GLY A 301 -8.91 9.81 25.29
CA GLY A 301 -7.98 9.70 24.16
C GLY A 301 -7.32 11.02 23.80
N ASP A 302 -5.99 10.99 23.64
CA ASP A 302 -5.16 12.11 23.18
C ASP A 302 -4.72 11.93 21.72
N ILE A 303 -4.61 10.67 21.26
CA ILE A 303 -4.21 10.29 19.89
C ILE A 303 -5.24 9.27 19.38
N TYR A 304 -5.72 9.43 18.15
CA TYR A 304 -6.67 8.54 17.50
C TYR A 304 -6.11 8.08 16.16
N VAL A 305 -6.06 6.76 15.96
CA VAL A 305 -5.52 6.11 14.77
C VAL A 305 -6.57 5.18 14.19
N THR A 306 -6.98 5.39 12.95
CA THR A 306 -7.84 4.45 12.21
C THR A 306 -7.00 3.44 11.43
N ALA A 307 -7.32 2.15 11.54
CA ALA A 307 -6.58 1.02 10.97
C ALA A 307 -7.53 -0.13 10.55
N THR A 308 -8.69 0.22 9.98
CA THR A 308 -9.80 -0.73 9.74
C THR A 308 -9.95 -1.16 8.29
N GLY A 309 -9.53 -0.34 7.33
CA GLY A 309 -9.89 -0.51 5.92
C GLY A 309 -11.39 -0.33 5.62
N ASN A 310 -12.15 0.25 6.56
CA ASN A 310 -13.58 0.51 6.44
C ASN A 310 -13.82 2.02 6.23
N LYS A 311 -15.00 2.55 6.58
CA LYS A 311 -15.33 3.98 6.42
C LYS A 311 -16.10 4.50 7.63
N ASP A 312 -16.13 5.82 7.79
CA ASP A 312 -16.91 6.53 8.80
C ASP A 312 -16.58 6.09 10.25
N ILE A 313 -15.33 5.68 10.50
CA ILE A 313 -14.87 5.20 11.82
C ILE A 313 -14.73 6.37 12.79
N ILE A 314 -14.10 7.45 12.36
CA ILE A 314 -14.06 8.73 13.08
C ILE A 314 -15.01 9.69 12.39
N THR A 315 -16.19 9.87 12.99
CA THR A 315 -17.23 10.78 12.50
C THR A 315 -16.97 12.22 12.96
N PHE A 316 -17.68 13.17 12.35
CA PHE A 316 -17.68 14.56 12.83
C PHE A 316 -18.10 14.68 14.31
N ASP A 317 -19.00 13.81 14.77
CA ASP A 317 -19.48 13.80 16.15
C ASP A 317 -18.41 13.28 17.11
N HIS A 318 -17.64 12.26 16.69
CA HIS A 318 -16.46 11.82 17.43
C HIS A 318 -15.44 12.94 17.57
N MET A 319 -15.10 13.62 16.47
CA MET A 319 -14.16 14.74 16.48
C MET A 319 -14.64 15.89 17.39
N ARG A 320 -15.96 16.17 17.43
CA ARG A 320 -16.57 17.10 18.39
C ARG A 320 -16.54 16.62 19.84
N GLY A 321 -16.45 15.31 20.11
CA GLY A 321 -16.32 14.76 21.46
C GLY A 321 -14.88 14.60 21.98
N MET A 322 -13.86 14.70 21.11
CA MET A 322 -12.44 14.60 21.52
C MET A 322 -12.01 15.74 22.46
N LYS A 323 -10.84 15.62 23.11
CA LYS A 323 -10.21 16.71 23.88
C LYS A 323 -9.65 17.81 22.97
N ASP A 324 -9.38 19.00 23.54
CA ASP A 324 -8.58 20.03 22.84
C ASP A 324 -7.19 19.49 22.53
N MET A 325 -6.69 19.78 21.33
CA MET A 325 -5.41 19.33 20.80
C MET A 325 -5.27 17.81 20.62
N ALA A 326 -6.38 17.07 20.54
CA ALA A 326 -6.35 15.67 20.14
C ALA A 326 -5.72 15.52 18.73
N ILE A 327 -4.88 14.51 18.57
CA ILE A 327 -4.26 14.17 17.29
C ILE A 327 -5.08 13.06 16.63
N VAL A 328 -5.45 13.25 15.37
CA VAL A 328 -6.20 12.29 14.57
C VAL A 328 -5.40 11.97 13.32
N CYS A 329 -5.23 10.68 13.05
CA CYS A 329 -4.61 10.20 11.84
C CYS A 329 -5.17 8.85 11.40
N ASN A 330 -4.88 8.48 10.17
CA ASN A 330 -5.27 7.22 9.56
C ASN A 330 -4.01 6.51 9.07
N ILE A 331 -3.97 5.19 9.22
CA ILE A 331 -2.92 4.34 8.62
C ILE A 331 -3.52 3.27 7.70
N GLY A 332 -4.84 3.16 7.61
CA GLY A 332 -5.50 2.40 6.56
C GLY A 332 -5.40 3.10 5.20
N HIS A 333 -5.70 2.38 4.12
CA HIS A 333 -5.35 2.78 2.76
C HIS A 333 -6.13 4.03 2.26
N PHE A 334 -7.43 4.15 2.56
CA PHE A 334 -8.25 5.29 2.13
C PHE A 334 -8.55 6.25 3.27
N ASP A 335 -8.70 7.54 2.94
CA ASP A 335 -8.93 8.63 3.88
C ASP A 335 -10.33 8.63 4.51
N ASN A 336 -11.28 7.95 3.89
CA ASN A 336 -12.68 7.89 4.31
C ASN A 336 -12.92 7.05 5.58
N GLU A 337 -11.88 6.47 6.20
CA GLU A 337 -11.97 6.03 7.61
C GLU A 337 -12.30 7.21 8.54
N ILE A 338 -11.90 8.43 8.17
CA ILE A 338 -12.19 9.68 8.86
C ILE A 338 -13.12 10.52 7.99
N GLN A 339 -14.16 11.12 8.58
CA GLN A 339 -15.06 12.03 7.87
C GLN A 339 -14.44 13.41 7.60
N VAL A 340 -13.32 13.46 6.84
CA VAL A 340 -12.59 14.69 6.53
C VAL A 340 -13.47 15.68 5.76
N ALA A 341 -14.29 15.20 4.82
CA ALA A 341 -15.23 16.03 4.07
C ALA A 341 -16.25 16.76 4.98
N ALA A 342 -16.56 16.23 6.16
CA ALA A 342 -17.43 16.88 7.13
C ALA A 342 -16.78 18.09 7.81
N LEU A 343 -15.45 18.22 7.74
CA LEU A 343 -14.67 19.36 8.28
C LEU A 343 -14.62 20.56 7.33
N LYS A 344 -15.21 20.51 6.13
CA LYS A 344 -15.12 21.59 5.12
C LYS A 344 -15.55 22.98 5.61
N ASN A 345 -16.45 23.03 6.59
CA ASN A 345 -16.96 24.27 7.19
C ASN A 345 -16.32 24.58 8.55
N THR A 346 -15.35 23.77 8.98
CA THR A 346 -14.60 23.96 10.22
C THR A 346 -13.40 24.85 9.92
N LYS A 347 -13.08 25.76 10.84
CA LYS A 347 -11.99 26.71 10.65
C LYS A 347 -10.66 25.97 10.61
N LEU A 348 -10.05 25.93 9.42
CA LEU A 348 -8.75 25.31 9.17
C LEU A 348 -7.62 26.33 9.39
N ARG A 349 -6.59 25.90 10.12
CA ARG A 349 -5.30 26.58 10.22
C ARG A 349 -4.18 25.59 9.87
N PRO A 350 -3.59 25.70 8.68
CA PRO A 350 -2.42 24.91 8.31
C PRO A 350 -1.26 25.20 9.28
N VAL A 351 -0.52 24.16 9.66
CA VAL A 351 0.66 24.27 10.53
C VAL A 351 1.94 24.13 9.71
N LYS A 352 2.04 23.04 8.95
CA LYS A 352 3.09 22.71 7.98
C LYS A 352 2.54 21.67 7.01
N ASP A 353 3.34 21.26 6.03
CA ASP A 353 2.94 20.21 5.08
C ASP A 353 2.42 18.96 5.82
N GLN A 354 1.24 18.50 5.42
CA GLN A 354 0.51 17.36 6.00
C GLN A 354 0.16 17.48 7.49
N VAL A 355 0.12 18.70 8.07
CA VAL A 355 -0.31 18.93 9.45
C VAL A 355 -1.25 20.13 9.52
N ASP A 356 -2.50 19.84 9.85
CA ASP A 356 -3.58 20.81 9.84
C ASP A 356 -4.24 20.90 11.22
N MET A 357 -4.56 22.10 11.67
CA MET A 357 -5.32 22.32 12.90
C MET A 357 -6.72 22.80 12.58
N TYR A 358 -7.72 22.06 13.04
CA TYR A 358 -9.14 22.43 12.93
C TYR A 358 -9.66 23.01 14.24
N GLU A 359 -10.34 24.15 14.18
CA GLU A 359 -10.96 24.82 15.32
C GLU A 359 -12.49 24.74 15.21
N PHE A 360 -13.12 24.10 16.20
CA PHE A 360 -14.56 23.91 16.30
C PHE A 360 -15.26 25.16 16.87
N PRO A 361 -16.60 25.30 16.71
CA PRO A 361 -17.35 26.48 17.17
C PRO A 361 -17.26 26.77 18.67
N ASP A 362 -16.98 25.76 19.48
CA ASP A 362 -16.77 25.88 20.93
C ASP A 362 -15.33 26.29 21.32
N GLY A 363 -14.48 26.54 20.33
CA GLY A 363 -13.08 26.93 20.50
C GLY A 363 -12.10 25.76 20.67
N LYS A 364 -12.60 24.52 20.72
CA LYS A 364 -11.78 23.32 20.81
C LYS A 364 -11.02 23.08 19.50
N ARG A 365 -9.79 22.61 19.60
CA ARG A 365 -8.92 22.34 18.45
C ARG A 365 -8.59 20.86 18.31
N MET A 366 -8.31 20.43 17.09
CA MET A 366 -7.87 19.08 16.74
C MET A 366 -6.76 19.18 15.70
N ILE A 367 -5.75 18.32 15.81
CA ILE A 367 -4.68 18.19 14.82
C ILE A 367 -5.00 17.01 13.92
N LEU A 368 -5.15 17.25 12.62
CA LEU A 368 -5.31 16.22 11.61
C LEU A 368 -3.99 16.04 10.86
N LEU A 369 -3.56 14.79 10.71
CA LEU A 369 -2.36 14.43 9.97
C LEU A 369 -2.71 13.95 8.57
N SER A 370 -1.94 14.40 7.57
CA SER A 370 -2.04 14.02 6.16
C SER A 370 -3.45 14.12 5.57
N GLN A 371 -4.27 15.06 6.06
CA GLN A 371 -5.69 15.20 5.68
C GLN A 371 -6.46 13.87 5.74
N GLY A 372 -6.11 12.98 6.70
CA GLY A 372 -6.73 11.67 6.85
C GLY A 372 -6.20 10.57 5.92
N ARG A 373 -5.23 10.83 5.04
CA ARG A 373 -4.52 9.79 4.27
C ARG A 373 -3.46 9.09 5.13
N LEU A 374 -2.80 8.05 4.59
CA LEU A 374 -1.83 7.20 5.30
C LEU A 374 -0.72 8.02 5.98
N VAL A 375 -0.76 8.07 7.32
CA VAL A 375 0.10 8.95 8.14
C VAL A 375 1.59 8.56 8.10
N ASN A 376 1.89 7.26 8.05
CA ASN A 376 3.24 6.73 8.01
C ASN A 376 3.98 7.15 6.74
N LEU A 377 3.27 7.29 5.62
CA LEU A 377 3.82 7.72 4.33
C LEU A 377 3.71 9.23 4.13
N GLY A 378 2.59 9.82 4.52
CA GLY A 378 2.35 11.25 4.35
C GLY A 378 3.23 12.10 5.25
N ASN A 379 3.30 11.78 6.55
CA ASN A 379 4.09 12.53 7.53
C ASN A 379 5.51 11.98 7.75
N ALA A 380 5.82 10.78 7.26
CA ALA A 380 7.15 10.19 7.33
C ALA A 380 7.55 9.54 5.99
N THR A 381 8.14 8.34 6.03
CA THR A 381 8.77 7.69 4.87
C THR A 381 8.20 6.30 4.59
N GLY A 382 7.08 5.93 5.20
CA GLY A 382 6.50 4.60 5.09
C GLY A 382 7.30 3.55 5.88
N HIS A 383 7.14 2.29 5.50
CA HIS A 383 7.82 1.19 6.17
C HIS A 383 9.33 1.15 5.81
N PRO A 384 10.20 0.72 6.74
CA PRO A 384 11.62 0.58 6.47
C PRO A 384 11.93 -0.43 5.36
N SER A 385 13.08 -0.26 4.69
CA SER A 385 13.47 -1.05 3.52
C SER A 385 13.45 -2.56 3.75
N PHE A 386 13.90 -3.04 4.90
CA PHE A 386 13.97 -4.48 5.19
C PHE A 386 12.61 -5.18 5.13
N VAL A 387 11.56 -4.58 5.69
CA VAL A 387 10.24 -5.22 5.65
C VAL A 387 9.62 -5.10 4.26
N MET A 388 9.84 -3.98 3.56
CA MET A 388 9.39 -3.82 2.16
C MET A 388 10.10 -4.78 1.20
N SER A 389 11.33 -5.19 1.52
CA SER A 389 12.01 -6.24 0.76
C SER A 389 11.20 -7.54 0.71
N ALA A 390 10.52 -7.91 1.80
CA ALA A 390 9.70 -9.12 1.83
C ALA A 390 8.45 -8.96 0.93
N SER A 391 7.73 -7.85 1.06
CA SER A 391 6.56 -7.55 0.21
C SER A 391 6.94 -7.49 -1.27
N PHE A 392 8.01 -6.77 -1.60
CA PHE A 392 8.42 -6.55 -2.99
C PHE A 392 9.09 -7.78 -3.61
N THR A 393 9.71 -8.65 -2.82
CA THR A 393 10.13 -9.97 -3.30
C THR A 393 8.91 -10.79 -3.72
N ASN A 394 7.82 -10.76 -2.96
CA ASN A 394 6.56 -11.39 -3.37
C ASN A 394 6.02 -10.77 -4.67
N GLN A 395 6.06 -9.43 -4.81
CA GLN A 395 5.65 -8.76 -6.06
C GLN A 395 6.47 -9.23 -7.27
N VAL A 396 7.80 -9.30 -7.14
CA VAL A 396 8.67 -9.79 -8.22
C VAL A 396 8.32 -11.21 -8.61
N LEU A 397 8.14 -12.11 -7.63
CA LEU A 397 7.76 -13.50 -7.89
C LEU A 397 6.37 -13.61 -8.53
N ALA A 398 5.41 -12.80 -8.10
CA ALA A 398 4.07 -12.74 -8.68
C ALA A 398 4.10 -12.27 -10.14
N GLN A 399 4.89 -11.23 -10.44
CA GLN A 399 5.06 -10.73 -11.81
C GLN A 399 5.73 -11.78 -12.70
N ILE A 400 6.77 -12.47 -12.22
CA ILE A 400 7.39 -13.57 -12.97
C ILE A 400 6.38 -14.67 -13.25
N GLU A 401 5.60 -15.08 -12.25
CA GLU A 401 4.64 -16.19 -12.38
C GLU A 401 3.55 -15.86 -13.40
N LEU A 402 2.89 -14.69 -13.26
CA LEU A 402 1.84 -14.25 -14.18
C LEU A 402 2.37 -14.07 -15.61
N TYR A 403 3.56 -13.47 -15.78
CA TYR A 403 4.10 -13.17 -17.11
C TYR A 403 4.60 -14.44 -17.83
N THR A 404 5.26 -15.34 -17.12
CA THR A 404 5.90 -16.52 -17.74
C THR A 404 5.00 -17.76 -17.81
N LYS A 405 3.95 -17.81 -16.99
CA LYS A 405 3.04 -18.96 -16.87
C LYS A 405 1.56 -18.57 -16.78
N GLY A 406 1.19 -17.37 -17.25
CA GLY A 406 -0.19 -16.86 -17.19
C GLY A 406 -1.21 -17.78 -17.85
N ASP A 407 -0.81 -18.61 -18.81
CA ASP A 407 -1.64 -19.62 -19.47
C ASP A 407 -2.12 -20.76 -18.54
N GLN A 408 -1.50 -20.90 -17.36
CA GLN A 408 -1.87 -21.86 -16.32
C GLN A 408 -2.90 -21.30 -15.33
N TYR A 409 -3.22 -20.02 -15.43
CA TYR A 409 -4.15 -19.33 -14.53
C TYR A 409 -5.45 -18.99 -15.23
N GLN A 410 -6.56 -19.12 -14.50
CA GLN A 410 -7.85 -18.59 -14.95
C GLN A 410 -8.01 -17.14 -14.50
N ASN A 411 -9.09 -16.49 -14.93
CA ASN A 411 -9.41 -15.12 -14.52
C ASN A 411 -9.98 -15.08 -13.09
N GLU A 412 -9.14 -15.48 -12.14
CA GLU A 412 -9.42 -15.60 -10.72
C GLU A 412 -8.27 -14.99 -9.92
N VAL A 413 -8.52 -14.77 -8.62
CA VAL A 413 -7.54 -14.28 -7.65
C VAL A 413 -6.87 -15.47 -6.97
N TYR A 414 -5.55 -15.57 -7.12
CA TYR A 414 -4.69 -16.58 -6.53
C TYR A 414 -3.81 -15.98 -5.44
N VAL A 415 -3.28 -16.82 -4.55
CA VAL A 415 -2.19 -16.44 -3.63
C VAL A 415 -0.91 -17.15 -4.10
N LEU A 416 0.26 -16.57 -3.82
CA LEU A 416 1.53 -17.24 -4.13
C LEU A 416 1.59 -18.62 -3.45
N PRO A 417 2.08 -19.67 -4.16
CA PRO A 417 2.32 -20.97 -3.57
C PRO A 417 3.21 -20.89 -2.33
N LYS A 418 2.87 -21.68 -1.30
CA LYS A 418 3.55 -21.65 0.02
C LYS A 418 5.07 -21.81 -0.04
N HIS A 419 5.60 -22.57 -1.00
CA HIS A 419 7.05 -22.73 -1.14
C HIS A 419 7.75 -21.44 -1.61
N LEU A 420 7.07 -20.57 -2.37
CA LEU A 420 7.59 -19.24 -2.74
C LEU A 420 7.55 -18.29 -1.54
N ASP A 421 6.51 -18.38 -0.72
CA ASP A 421 6.39 -17.64 0.54
C ASP A 421 7.52 -18.02 1.52
N GLU A 422 7.79 -19.32 1.68
CA GLU A 422 8.93 -19.81 2.46
C GLU A 422 10.28 -19.41 1.86
N LYS A 423 10.39 -19.35 0.53
CA LYS A 423 11.58 -18.84 -0.17
C LYS A 423 11.79 -17.37 0.16
N VAL A 424 10.75 -16.54 0.10
CA VAL A 424 10.84 -15.12 0.48
C VAL A 424 11.40 -15.01 1.89
N ALA A 425 10.83 -15.73 2.87
CA ALA A 425 11.35 -15.70 4.25
C ALA A 425 12.84 -16.07 4.31
N ARG A 426 13.23 -17.17 3.65
CA ARG A 426 14.60 -17.69 3.64
C ARG A 426 15.61 -16.66 3.11
N LEU A 427 15.27 -15.92 2.05
CA LEU A 427 16.14 -14.90 1.45
C LEU A 427 16.46 -13.73 2.40
N HIS A 428 15.69 -13.57 3.49
CA HIS A 428 15.89 -12.47 4.44
C HIS A 428 16.67 -12.88 5.70
N LEU A 429 16.84 -14.18 5.96
CA LEU A 429 17.36 -14.68 7.23
C LEU A 429 18.86 -14.41 7.43
N GLU A 430 19.66 -14.58 6.39
CA GLU A 430 21.12 -14.42 6.47
C GLU A 430 21.51 -12.99 6.88
N LYS A 431 20.82 -11.98 6.35
CA LYS A 431 21.01 -10.57 6.69
C LYS A 431 20.82 -10.29 8.19
N LEU A 432 19.95 -11.06 8.86
CA LEU A 432 19.69 -10.96 10.29
C LEU A 432 20.59 -11.88 11.14
N GLY A 433 21.51 -12.64 10.52
CA GLY A 433 22.34 -13.64 11.19
C GLY A 433 21.55 -14.86 11.68
N VAL A 434 20.38 -15.14 11.10
CA VAL A 434 19.54 -16.27 11.49
C VAL A 434 20.01 -17.52 10.76
N THR A 435 20.37 -18.56 11.52
CA THR A 435 20.70 -19.90 10.98
C THR A 435 19.51 -20.82 11.15
N LEU A 436 19.04 -21.41 10.04
CA LEU A 436 17.93 -22.38 10.07
C LEU A 436 18.42 -23.76 10.52
N THR A 437 17.62 -24.42 11.34
CA THR A 437 17.78 -25.87 11.60
C THR A 437 17.25 -26.65 10.41
N GLU A 438 17.98 -27.68 10.00
CA GLU A 438 17.53 -28.63 8.98
C GLU A 438 16.93 -29.86 9.64
N LEU A 439 15.78 -30.33 9.13
CA LEU A 439 15.20 -31.60 9.57
C LEU A 439 16.10 -32.75 9.12
N SER A 440 16.37 -33.69 10.01
CA SER A 440 16.84 -35.02 9.59
C SER A 440 15.74 -35.75 8.79
N GLU A 441 16.13 -36.76 8.00
CA GLU A 441 15.20 -37.58 7.22
C GLU A 441 14.11 -38.21 8.12
N GLU A 442 14.52 -38.76 9.27
CA GLU A 442 13.61 -39.36 10.25
C GLU A 442 12.59 -38.36 10.81
N GLN A 443 12.99 -37.10 11.05
CA GLN A 443 12.07 -36.06 11.52
C GLN A 443 11.07 -35.63 10.43
N ALA A 444 11.53 -35.54 9.18
CA ALA A 444 10.70 -35.19 8.04
C ALA A 444 9.64 -36.28 7.76
N ASP A 445 10.06 -37.55 7.79
CA ASP A 445 9.18 -38.71 7.66
C ASP A 445 8.16 -38.78 8.79
N TYR A 446 8.57 -38.53 10.03
CA TYR A 446 7.67 -38.50 11.19
C TYR A 446 6.54 -37.45 11.04
N LEU A 447 6.85 -36.31 10.43
CA LEU A 447 5.90 -35.24 10.17
C LEU A 447 5.12 -35.41 8.85
N GLY A 448 5.55 -36.33 7.98
CA GLY A 448 4.97 -36.54 6.66
C GLY A 448 5.19 -35.36 5.70
N ILE A 449 6.34 -34.68 5.79
CA ILE A 449 6.70 -33.52 4.95
C ILE A 449 8.11 -33.70 4.36
N SER A 450 8.44 -32.92 3.32
CA SER A 450 9.82 -32.87 2.78
C SER A 450 10.75 -32.09 3.70
N GLN A 451 12.04 -32.46 3.76
CA GLN A 451 13.09 -31.68 4.41
C GLN A 451 13.23 -30.26 3.82
N SER A 452 12.85 -30.09 2.54
CA SER A 452 12.88 -28.81 1.83
C SER A 452 11.56 -28.02 1.91
N GLY A 453 10.56 -28.53 2.64
CA GLY A 453 9.21 -27.97 2.69
C GLY A 453 8.35 -28.28 1.46
N PRO A 454 7.13 -27.70 1.37
CA PRO A 454 6.55 -26.76 2.33
C PRO A 454 6.31 -27.38 3.71
N PHE A 455 6.55 -26.61 4.77
CA PHE A 455 6.60 -27.10 6.16
C PHE A 455 5.26 -27.06 6.90
N LYS A 456 4.24 -26.45 6.29
CA LYS A 456 2.94 -26.22 6.92
C LYS A 456 1.81 -26.49 5.94
N PRO A 457 0.64 -26.96 6.42
CA PRO A 457 -0.52 -27.11 5.55
C PRO A 457 -1.03 -25.75 5.07
N GLU A 458 -1.82 -25.75 4.00
CA GLU A 458 -2.29 -24.52 3.34
C GLU A 458 -3.08 -23.61 4.30
N HIS A 459 -3.98 -24.18 5.09
CA HIS A 459 -4.85 -23.47 6.05
C HIS A 459 -4.15 -22.99 7.34
N TYR A 460 -2.84 -23.19 7.46
CA TYR A 460 -2.09 -22.74 8.63
C TYR A 460 -1.97 -21.22 8.64
N LYS A 461 -2.30 -20.61 9.78
CA LYS A 461 -2.26 -19.16 9.98
C LYS A 461 -0.86 -18.74 10.42
N TYR A 462 0.12 -18.79 9.52
CA TYR A 462 1.57 -18.54 9.74
C TYR A 462 2.38 -19.71 10.23
#